data_AF-A0A2E1AEM7-F1
#
_entry.id   AF-A0A2E1AEM7-F1
#
_cell.length_a   1.000
_cell.length_b   1.000
_cell.length_c   1.000
_cell.angle_alpha   90.00
_cell.angle_beta   90.00
_cell.angle_gamma   90.00
#
_symmetry.space_group_name_H-M   'P 1'
#
loop_
_entity.id
_entity.type
_entity.pdbx_description
1 polymer ?
#
loop_
_entity_poly.entity_id
_entity_poly.type
_entity_poly.pdbx_seq_one_letter_code
_entity_poly.pdbx_strand_id
1 'polypeptide(L)'
;MNRQNKQRRYIDLLVYRTRRWGLTNGQKKILRALDAWFDEHPSGPTLRELASLAGVSTSYVYLVIPVLEVLGYITVNRSRRGRLVPRSIRLWIDLDDVLLAS
;
A
#
# COMPACT_ATOMS: atom_id res chain seq x y z
N MET A 1 -14.50 -23.35 0.21
CA MET A 1 -14.26 -21.90 0.43
C MET A 1 -13.27 -21.39 -0.61
N ASN A 2 -13.66 -20.47 -1.49
CA ASN A 2 -12.86 -20.02 -2.63
C ASN A 2 -11.66 -19.12 -2.20
N ARG A 3 -10.52 -19.19 -2.90
CA ARG A 3 -9.27 -18.44 -2.59
C ARG A 3 -9.50 -16.93 -2.47
N GLN A 4 -10.38 -16.37 -3.31
CA GLN A 4 -10.73 -14.94 -3.29
C GLN A 4 -11.42 -14.52 -1.98
N ASN A 5 -12.32 -15.35 -1.43
CA ASN A 5 -13.00 -15.05 -0.18
C ASN A 5 -12.05 -15.10 1.03
N LYS A 6 -11.02 -15.97 0.98
CA LYS A 6 -9.99 -16.05 2.01
C LYS A 6 -9.09 -14.80 1.99
N GLN A 7 -8.72 -14.32 0.80
CA GLN A 7 -7.91 -13.11 0.66
C GLN A 7 -8.66 -11.85 1.14
N ARG A 8 -9.94 -11.70 0.79
CA ARG A 8 -10.75 -10.55 1.23
C ARG A 8 -10.88 -10.49 2.76
N ARG A 9 -11.24 -11.61 3.41
CA ARG A 9 -11.30 -11.69 4.88
C ARG A 9 -9.97 -11.33 5.56
N TYR A 10 -8.85 -11.72 4.95
CA TYR A 10 -7.54 -11.40 5.49
C TYR A 10 -7.22 -9.91 5.38
N ILE A 11 -7.56 -9.27 4.26
CA ILE A 11 -7.43 -7.81 4.09
C ILE A 11 -8.30 -7.08 5.10
N ASP A 12 -9.56 -7.50 5.29
CA ASP A 12 -10.48 -6.88 6.25
C ASP A 12 -9.92 -6.94 7.69
N LEU A 13 -9.32 -8.08 8.06
CA LEU A 13 -8.65 -8.23 9.36
C LEU A 13 -7.46 -7.28 9.51
N LEU A 14 -6.65 -7.12 8.47
CA LEU A 14 -5.51 -6.20 8.49
C LEU A 14 -5.96 -4.74 8.57
N VAL A 15 -7.01 -4.35 7.83
CA VAL A 15 -7.63 -3.02 7.92
C VAL A 15 -8.12 -2.76 9.34
N TYR A 16 -8.85 -3.71 9.95
CA TYR A 16 -9.30 -3.59 11.33
C TYR A 16 -8.13 -3.41 12.31
N ARG A 17 -7.08 -4.23 12.19
CA ARG A 17 -5.89 -4.11 13.05
C ARG A 17 -5.20 -2.76 12.90
N THR A 18 -5.03 -2.28 11.67
CA THR A 18 -4.40 -0.99 11.42
C THR A 18 -5.24 0.18 11.93
N ARG A 19 -6.58 0.12 11.86
CA ARG A 19 -7.45 1.13 12.50
C ARG A 19 -7.32 1.13 14.02
N ARG A 20 -7.18 -0.04 14.63
CA ARG A 20 -7.16 -0.18 16.09
C ARG A 20 -5.80 0.14 16.71
N TRP A 21 -4.71 -0.21 16.03
CA TRP A 21 -3.35 -0.17 16.58
C TRP A 21 -2.37 0.68 15.77
N GLY A 22 -2.86 1.35 14.73
CA GLY A 22 -2.04 2.15 13.83
C GLY A 22 -1.27 1.32 12.79
N LEU A 23 -0.45 2.02 12.01
CA LEU A 23 0.36 1.44 10.95
C LEU A 23 1.51 0.60 11.53
N THR A 24 1.67 -0.61 11.01
CA THR A 24 2.84 -1.45 11.30
C THR A 24 4.10 -0.88 10.67
N ASN A 25 5.28 -1.25 11.19
CA ASN A 25 6.56 -0.83 10.61
C ASN A 25 6.69 -1.19 9.12
N GLY A 26 6.19 -2.35 8.70
CA GLY A 26 6.20 -2.73 7.28
C GLY A 26 5.30 -1.85 6.41
N GLN A 27 4.13 -1.46 6.93
CA GLN A 27 3.24 -0.51 6.25
C GLN A 27 3.86 0.89 6.16
N LYS A 28 4.47 1.37 7.25
CA LYS A 28 5.20 2.65 7.28
C LYS A 28 6.36 2.68 6.29
N LYS A 29 7.13 1.58 6.17
CA LYS A 29 8.20 1.44 5.17
C LYS A 29 7.69 1.57 3.74
N ILE A 30 6.54 0.94 3.43
CA ILE A 30 5.92 1.03 2.11
C ILE A 30 5.48 2.47 1.81
N LEU A 31 4.89 3.17 2.80
CA LEU A 31 4.49 4.56 2.62
C LEU A 31 5.69 5.49 2.40
N ARG A 32 6.75 5.37 3.22
CA ARG A 32 8.00 6.14 3.03
C ARG A 32 8.64 5.89 1.66
N ALA A 33 8.60 4.65 1.18
CA ALA A 33 9.13 4.31 -0.14
C ALA A 33 8.29 4.89 -1.28
N LEU A 34 6.97 5.03 -1.09
CA LEU A 34 6.11 5.71 -2.06
C LEU A 34 6.38 7.21 -2.08
N ASP A 35 6.52 7.82 -0.91
CA ASP A 35 6.81 9.24 -0.74
C ASP A 35 8.09 9.65 -1.48
N ALA A 36 9.21 9.01 -1.10
CA ALA A 36 10.50 9.22 -1.73
C ALA A 36 10.48 8.97 -3.24
N TRP A 37 9.67 8.02 -3.70
CA TRP A 37 9.51 7.78 -5.13
C TRP A 37 8.81 8.95 -5.83
N PHE A 38 7.75 9.52 -5.25
CA PHE A 38 6.99 10.61 -5.88
C PHE A 38 7.74 11.95 -5.89
N ASP A 39 8.64 12.17 -4.94
CA ASP A 39 9.55 13.32 -4.97
C ASP A 39 10.42 13.31 -6.23
N GLU A 40 10.86 12.13 -6.66
CA GLU A 40 11.75 11.95 -7.80
C GLU A 40 11.03 11.61 -9.11
N HIS A 41 9.83 11.00 -9.02
CA HIS A 41 9.12 10.43 -10.17
C HIS A 41 7.62 10.76 -10.15
N PRO A 42 7.09 11.49 -11.16
CA PRO A 42 5.66 11.82 -11.22
C PRO A 42 4.75 10.60 -11.51
N SER A 43 5.32 9.47 -11.92
CA SER A 43 4.60 8.21 -12.15
C SER A 43 4.77 7.27 -10.96
N GLY A 44 3.76 6.47 -10.58
CA GLY A 44 3.90 5.55 -9.45
C GLY A 44 4.92 4.43 -9.67
N PRO A 45 5.36 3.72 -8.62
CA PRO A 45 6.26 2.58 -8.78
C PRO A 45 5.50 1.32 -9.21
N THR A 46 6.22 0.34 -9.75
CA THR A 46 5.76 -1.05 -9.79
C THR A 46 5.85 -1.70 -8.40
N LEU A 47 5.14 -2.81 -8.21
CA LEU A 47 5.18 -3.54 -6.92
C LEU A 47 6.57 -4.07 -6.58
N ARG A 48 7.39 -4.40 -7.60
CA ARG A 48 8.76 -4.89 -7.40
C ARG A 48 9.70 -3.74 -6.99
N GLU A 49 9.63 -2.61 -7.67
CA GLU A 49 10.38 -1.40 -7.30
C GLU A 49 10.03 -0.99 -5.87
N LEU A 50 8.74 -0.95 -5.55
CA LEU A 50 8.27 -0.59 -4.21
C LEU A 50 8.75 -1.58 -3.14
N ALA A 51 8.71 -2.88 -3.41
CA ALA A 51 9.23 -3.90 -2.51
C ALA A 51 10.73 -3.71 -2.24
N SER A 52 11.49 -3.41 -3.29
CA SER A 52 12.93 -3.14 -3.21
C SER A 52 13.23 -1.91 -2.36
N LEU A 53 12.55 -0.80 -2.62
CA LEU A 53 12.74 0.46 -1.90
C LEU A 53 12.34 0.34 -0.42
N ALA A 54 11.23 -0.34 -0.14
CA ALA A 54 10.74 -0.53 1.23
C ALA A 54 11.52 -1.63 1.99
N GLY A 55 12.37 -2.42 1.33
CA GLY A 55 13.08 -3.54 1.95
C GLY A 55 12.14 -4.63 2.47
N VAL A 56 11.09 -4.97 1.70
CA VAL A 56 10.09 -5.98 2.05
C VAL A 56 9.85 -6.94 0.87
N SER A 57 9.15 -8.05 1.10
CA SER A 57 8.82 -8.97 0.00
C SER A 57 7.71 -8.42 -0.89
N THR A 58 7.77 -8.71 -2.20
CA THR A 58 6.72 -8.34 -3.16
C THR A 58 5.35 -8.88 -2.75
N SER A 59 5.30 -10.09 -2.18
CA SER A 59 4.08 -10.69 -1.65
C SER A 59 3.48 -9.87 -0.51
N TYR A 60 4.33 -9.31 0.36
CA TYR A 60 3.90 -8.41 1.43
C TYR A 60 3.33 -7.11 0.86
N VAL A 61 3.98 -6.52 -0.14
CA VAL A 61 3.44 -5.34 -0.85
C VAL A 61 2.07 -5.63 -1.46
N TYR A 62 1.89 -6.78 -2.11
CA TYR A 62 0.61 -7.21 -2.66
C TYR A 62 -0.52 -7.30 -1.60
N LEU A 63 -0.18 -7.64 -0.36
CA LEU A 63 -1.14 -7.70 0.75
C LEU A 63 -1.41 -6.33 1.35
N VAL A 64 -0.39 -5.47 1.43
CA VAL A 64 -0.48 -4.17 2.11
C VAL A 64 -1.12 -3.10 1.24
N ILE A 65 -0.87 -3.09 -0.07
CA ILE A 65 -1.43 -2.08 -0.98
C ILE A 65 -2.97 -1.97 -0.85
N PRO A 66 -3.76 -3.06 -0.90
CA PRO A 66 -5.20 -2.98 -0.68
C PRO A 66 -5.59 -2.44 0.70
N VAL A 67 -4.80 -2.75 1.74
CA VAL A 67 -5.07 -2.27 3.10
C VAL A 67 -4.88 -0.75 3.17
N LEU A 68 -3.77 -0.25 2.62
CA LEU A 68 -3.47 1.18 2.57
C LEU A 68 -4.49 1.95 1.71
N GLU A 69 -4.94 1.35 0.61
CA GLU A 69 -5.97 1.94 -0.26
C GLU A 69 -7.33 2.02 0.44
N VAL A 70 -7.78 0.95 1.11
CA VAL A 70 -9.04 0.94 1.88
C VAL A 70 -9.02 1.95 3.03
N LEU A 71 -7.84 2.20 3.59
CA LEU A 71 -7.65 3.18 4.65
C LEU A 71 -7.48 4.61 4.13
N GLY A 72 -7.43 4.81 2.80
CA GLY A 72 -7.34 6.13 2.18
C GLY A 72 -5.93 6.72 2.10
N TYR A 73 -4.89 5.95 2.46
CA TYR A 73 -3.50 6.43 2.38
C TYR A 73 -3.03 6.58 0.93
N ILE A 74 -3.48 5.68 0.06
CA ILE A 74 -3.08 5.63 -1.35
C ILE A 74 -4.30 5.41 -2.24
N THR A 75 -4.15 5.69 -3.52
CA THR A 75 -5.09 5.23 -4.57
C THR A 75 -4.33 4.43 -5.60
N VAL A 76 -4.98 3.40 -6.13
CA VAL A 76 -4.39 2.53 -7.13
C VAL A 76 -5.23 2.53 -8.40
N ASN A 77 -4.67 3.07 -9.49
CA ASN A 77 -5.33 3.06 -10.78
C ASN A 77 -5.37 1.64 -11.39
N ARG A 78 -6.57 1.19 -11.71
CA ARG A 78 -6.82 -0.11 -12.35
C ARG A 78 -7.34 0.10 -13.76
N SER A 79 -6.90 -0.76 -14.68
CA SER A 79 -7.47 -0.85 -16.02
C SER A 79 -8.95 -1.25 -15.95
N ARG A 80 -9.70 -1.01 -17.03
CA ARG A 80 -11.11 -1.44 -17.18
C ARG A 80 -11.35 -2.94 -16.95
N ARG A 81 -10.30 -3.77 -16.99
CA ARG A 81 -10.33 -5.22 -16.72
C ARG A 81 -9.95 -5.58 -15.27
N GLY A 82 -9.88 -4.59 -14.37
CA GLY A 82 -9.51 -4.77 -12.96
C GLY A 82 -8.03 -5.04 -12.71
N ARG A 83 -7.19 -5.09 -13.76
CA ARG A 83 -5.73 -5.26 -13.60
C ARG A 83 -5.09 -3.94 -13.18
N LEU A 84 -4.18 -4.00 -12.21
CA LEU A 84 -3.31 -2.89 -11.84
C LEU A 84 -2.60 -2.38 -13.09
N VAL A 85 -2.70 -1.07 -13.35
CA VAL A 85 -1.89 -0.45 -14.41
C VAL A 85 -0.45 -0.37 -13.89
N PRO A 86 0.57 -0.64 -14.70
CA PRO A 86 1.94 -0.36 -14.28
C PRO A 86 2.06 1.10 -13.82
N ARG A 87 2.76 1.35 -12.72
CA ARG A 87 3.03 2.71 -12.22
C ARG A 87 1.79 3.54 -11.84
N SER A 88 0.86 2.90 -11.13
CA SER A 88 -0.51 3.41 -10.90
C SER A 88 -0.87 3.76 -9.46
N ILE A 89 0.06 3.59 -8.53
CA ILE A 89 -0.15 3.97 -7.13
C ILE A 89 0.03 5.49 -7.04
N ARG A 90 -0.72 6.15 -6.16
CA ARG A 90 -0.57 7.56 -5.78
C ARG A 90 -0.79 7.71 -4.27
N LEU A 91 -0.05 8.61 -3.64
CA LEU A 91 -0.24 9.00 -2.24
C LEU A 91 -1.30 10.12 -2.15
N TRP A 92 -2.17 10.07 -1.13
CA TRP A 92 -3.26 11.05 -0.93
C TRP A 92 -3.16 11.86 0.37
N ILE A 93 -2.17 11.55 1.20
CA ILE A 93 -2.02 12.12 2.53
C ILE A 93 -0.62 12.70 2.69
N ASP A 94 -0.51 13.72 3.52
CA ASP A 94 0.78 14.20 4.00
C ASP A 94 1.36 13.18 4.99
N LEU A 95 2.56 12.68 4.70
CA LEU A 95 3.16 11.57 5.43
C LEU A 95 3.84 12.01 6.73
N ASP A 96 4.20 13.27 6.87
CA ASP A 96 4.88 13.76 8.07
C ASP A 96 4.00 13.56 9.32
N ASP A 97 2.72 13.96 9.25
CA ASP A 97 1.78 13.78 10.36
C ASP A 97 1.51 12.31 10.69
N VAL A 98 1.46 11.45 9.66
CA VAL A 98 1.09 10.03 9.79
C VAL A 98 2.24 9.17 10.28
N LEU A 99 3.48 9.54 9.97
CA LEU A 99 4.67 8.81 10.38
C LEU A 99 5.20 9.27 11.74
N LEU A 100 4.94 10.51 12.13
CA LEU A 100 5.32 11.08 13.43
C LEU A 100 4.31 10.76 14.54
N ALA A 101 3.05 10.47 14.20
CA ALA A 101 2.08 9.89 15.13
C ALA A 101 2.50 8.44 15.48
N SER A 102 3.33 8.29 16.53
CA SER A 102 3.67 7.00 17.15
C SER A 102 3.66 7.13 18.65
#